data_AF-A0A1H1J263-F1
#
_entry.id   AF-A0A1H1J263-F1
#
_cell.length_a   1.000
_cell.length_b   1.000
_cell.length_c   1.000
_cell.angle_alpha   90.00
_cell.angle_beta   90.00
_cell.angle_gamma   90.00
#
_symmetry.space_group_name_H-M   'P 1'
#
loop_
_entity.id
_entity.type
_entity.pdbx_description
1 polymer ?
#
loop_
_entity_poly.entity_id
_entity_poly.type
_entity_poly.pdbx_seq_one_letter_code
_entity_poly.pdbx_strand_id
1 'polypeptide(L)'
;MTTAVGIKGHCAHCDITFELKPWQLNAIAIEEPFDCPYCQHVLELNCPRQLRHFKALDHWALVRPSMAVLTCVVLIVALVAEWVGLISVVGQLNVSLVVLLVHFLVLRYARHRQRMTLNLQAVTPALPIEQLARIACTRLGQQ
;
A
#
# COMPACT_ATOMS: atom_id res chain seq x y z
N MET A 1 2.11 16.28 -1.37
CA MET A 1 1.00 15.70 -2.16
C MET A 1 0.91 14.21 -1.85
N THR A 2 0.05 13.84 -0.91
CA THR A 2 -0.25 12.44 -0.58
C THR A 2 -0.98 11.84 -1.77
N THR A 3 -0.28 11.05 -2.58
CA THR A 3 -0.93 10.33 -3.68
C THR A 3 -1.99 9.43 -3.09
N ALA A 4 -3.26 9.74 -3.35
CA ALA A 4 -4.40 8.95 -2.92
C ALA A 4 -4.17 7.51 -3.36
N VAL A 5 -3.83 6.66 -2.40
CA VAL A 5 -3.66 5.23 -2.61
C VAL A 5 -5.08 4.69 -2.69
N GLY A 6 -5.59 4.44 -3.89
CA GLY A 6 -6.95 3.96 -4.13
C GLY A 6 -7.20 2.50 -3.73
N ILE A 7 -6.49 2.01 -2.72
CA ILE A 7 -6.65 0.67 -2.18
C ILE A 7 -7.91 0.69 -1.30
N LYS A 8 -8.83 -0.23 -1.58
CA LYS A 8 -10.06 -0.38 -0.80
C LYS A 8 -9.89 -1.53 0.19
N GLY A 9 -10.39 -1.35 1.41
CA GLY A 9 -10.58 -2.42 2.38
C GLY A 9 -12.03 -2.89 2.34
N HIS A 10 -12.24 -4.19 2.36
CA HIS A 10 -13.54 -4.82 2.53
C HIS A 10 -13.58 -5.45 3.91
N CYS A 11 -14.58 -5.09 4.71
CA CYS A 11 -14.78 -5.67 6.03
C CYS A 11 -15.63 -6.94 5.94
N ALA A 12 -15.10 -8.09 6.32
CA ALA A 12 -15.86 -9.35 6.30
C ALA A 12 -17.00 -9.42 7.35
N HIS A 13 -17.04 -8.51 8.32
CA HIS A 13 -18.09 -8.47 9.35
C HIS A 13 -19.31 -7.65 8.94
N CYS A 14 -19.10 -6.44 8.41
CA CYS A 14 -20.19 -5.56 7.98
C CYS A 14 -20.41 -5.57 6.46
N ASP A 15 -19.62 -6.32 5.70
CA ASP A 15 -19.68 -6.45 4.24
C ASP A 15 -19.47 -5.11 3.47
N ILE A 16 -18.98 -4.07 4.17
CA ILE A 16 -18.76 -2.74 3.59
C ILE A 16 -17.35 -2.63 3.01
N THR A 17 -17.26 -2.08 1.80
CA THR A 17 -15.99 -1.64 1.21
C THR A 17 -15.75 -0.16 1.46
N PHE A 18 -14.55 0.20 1.91
CA PHE A 18 -14.14 1.58 2.17
C PHE A 18 -12.73 1.84 1.66
N GLU A 19 -12.37 3.11 1.42
CA GLU A 19 -11.01 3.47 1.03
C GLU A 19 -10.08 3.45 2.25
N LEU A 20 -8.97 2.72 2.14
CA LEU A 20 -7.99 2.59 3.22
C LEU A 20 -7.12 3.84 3.30
N LYS A 21 -7.05 4.43 4.50
CA LYS A 21 -6.18 5.57 4.78
C LYS A 21 -4.71 5.13 4.83
N PRO A 22 -3.74 6.04 4.59
CA PRO A 22 -2.31 5.71 4.62
C PRO A 22 -1.86 5.05 5.94
N TRP A 23 -2.37 5.51 7.08
CA TRP A 23 -2.02 4.92 8.38
C TRP A 23 -2.59 3.51 8.54
N GLN A 24 -3.77 3.20 7.97
CA GLN A 24 -4.36 1.85 8.00
C GLN A 24 -3.56 0.88 7.14
N LEU A 25 -3.08 1.36 5.98
CA LEU A 25 -2.17 0.58 5.14
C LEU A 25 -0.84 0.30 5.87
N ASN A 26 -0.33 1.28 6.62
CA ASN A 26 0.86 1.09 7.43
C ASN A 26 0.63 0.06 8.56
N ALA A 27 -0.51 0.13 9.26
CA ALA A 27 -0.90 -0.85 10.27
C ALA A 27 -0.94 -2.28 9.69
N ILE A 28 -1.52 -2.46 8.50
CA ILE A 28 -1.52 -3.75 7.79
C ILE A 28 -0.10 -4.20 7.43
N ALA A 29 0.80 -3.27 7.06
CA ALA A 29 2.19 -3.59 6.71
C ALA A 29 3.00 -4.14 7.89
N ILE A 30 2.76 -3.59 9.09
CA ILE A 30 3.38 -4.01 10.35
C ILE A 30 2.58 -5.10 11.08
N GLU A 31 1.54 -5.64 10.45
CA GLU A 31 0.69 -6.71 11.00
C GLU A 31 0.00 -6.29 12.31
N GLU A 32 -0.33 -5.01 12.44
CA GLU A 32 -1.03 -4.46 13.60
C GLU A 32 -2.54 -4.36 13.34
N PRO A 33 -3.38 -4.85 14.27
CA PRO A 33 -4.83 -4.79 14.11
C PRO A 33 -5.37 -3.36 14.27
N PHE A 34 -6.47 -3.04 13.59
CA PHE A 34 -7.12 -1.73 13.68
C PHE A 34 -8.63 -1.83 13.61
N ASP A 35 -9.35 -0.84 14.14
CA ASP A 35 -10.81 -0.88 14.18
C ASP A 35 -11.46 -0.45 12.86
N CYS A 36 -12.54 -1.15 12.50
CA CYS A 36 -13.38 -0.74 11.38
C CYS A 36 -14.07 0.60 11.69
N PRO A 37 -14.03 1.59 10.79
CA PRO A 37 -14.71 2.88 11.03
C PRO A 37 -16.25 2.77 11.10
N TYR A 38 -16.83 1.66 10.62
CA TYR A 38 -18.27 1.44 10.61
C TYR A 38 -18.74 0.52 11.74
N CYS A 39 -18.15 -0.67 11.86
CA CYS A 39 -18.58 -1.65 12.88
C CYS A 39 -17.77 -1.62 14.17
N GLN A 40 -16.70 -0.79 14.26
CA GLN A 40 -15.79 -0.71 15.42
C GLN A 40 -15.21 -2.06 15.86
N HIS A 41 -15.25 -3.06 14.97
CA HIS A 41 -14.66 -4.36 15.22
C HIS A 41 -13.20 -4.34 14.80
N VAL A 42 -12.37 -5.05 15.56
CA VAL A 42 -10.95 -5.20 15.27
C VAL A 42 -10.79 -5.98 13.97
N LEU A 43 -10.12 -5.37 13.00
CA LEU A 43 -9.84 -5.92 11.68
C LEU A 43 -8.37 -6.27 11.54
N GLU A 44 -8.10 -7.41 10.91
CA GLU A 44 -6.76 -7.85 10.56
C GLU A 44 -6.77 -8.56 9.20
N LEU A 45 -5.64 -8.48 8.48
CA LEU A 45 -5.46 -9.15 7.21
C LEU A 45 -4.94 -10.58 7.41
N ASN A 46 -5.79 -11.50 7.83
CA ASN A 46 -5.39 -12.87 8.17
C ASN A 46 -5.11 -13.78 6.94
N CYS A 47 -5.42 -13.31 5.71
CA CYS A 47 -5.18 -14.11 4.51
C CYS A 47 -3.70 -14.04 4.05
N PRO A 48 -2.90 -15.11 4.17
CA PRO A 48 -1.46 -15.08 3.87
C PRO A 48 -1.16 -14.86 2.38
N ARG A 49 -2.13 -15.14 1.49
CA ARG A 49 -2.03 -14.83 0.06
C ARG A 49 -2.16 -13.33 -0.19
N GLN A 50 -3.12 -12.67 0.47
CA GLN A 50 -3.32 -11.23 0.32
C GLN A 50 -2.19 -10.43 0.99
N LEU A 51 -1.71 -10.87 2.16
CA LEU A 51 -0.58 -10.24 2.83
C LEU A 51 0.70 -10.28 1.97
N ARG A 52 1.01 -11.44 1.35
CA ARG A 52 2.12 -11.54 0.39
C ARG A 52 1.94 -10.62 -0.81
N HIS A 53 0.71 -10.52 -1.34
CA HIS A 53 0.43 -9.63 -2.46
C HIS A 53 0.60 -8.15 -2.07
N PHE A 54 0.20 -7.79 -0.85
CA PHE A 54 0.34 -6.45 -0.29
C PHE A 54 1.81 -6.10 -0.02
N LYS A 55 2.59 -6.97 0.63
CA LYS A 55 4.04 -6.78 0.82
C LYS A 55 4.79 -6.67 -0.51
N ALA A 56 4.40 -7.46 -1.51
CA ALA A 56 4.94 -7.29 -2.85
C ALA A 56 4.64 -5.88 -3.37
N LEU A 57 3.40 -5.38 -3.20
CA LEU A 57 2.96 -4.03 -3.58
C LEU A 57 3.75 -2.92 -2.87
N ASP A 58 4.10 -3.12 -1.60
CA ASP A 58 4.95 -2.19 -0.85
C ASP A 58 6.39 -2.15 -1.40
N HIS A 59 6.93 -3.29 -1.82
CA HIS A 59 8.18 -3.33 -2.59
C HIS A 59 8.08 -2.56 -3.92
N TRP A 60 6.88 -2.46 -4.52
CA TRP A 60 6.65 -1.59 -5.69
C TRP A 60 6.52 -0.11 -5.32
N ALA A 61 6.34 0.27 -4.04
CA ALA A 61 6.43 1.67 -3.62
C ALA A 61 7.85 2.22 -3.87
N LEU A 62 8.88 1.37 -3.82
CA LEU A 62 10.25 1.69 -4.24
C LEU A 62 10.41 1.92 -5.74
N VAL A 63 9.42 1.59 -6.57
CA VAL A 63 9.50 1.80 -8.03
C VAL A 63 9.41 3.29 -8.38
N ARG A 64 8.74 4.11 -7.57
CA ARG A 64 8.72 5.57 -7.76
C ARG A 64 10.10 6.21 -7.59
N PRO A 65 10.83 5.99 -6.48
CA PRO A 65 12.18 6.51 -6.35
C PRO A 65 13.15 5.87 -7.35
N SER A 66 13.03 4.57 -7.67
CA SER A 66 13.91 3.96 -8.68
C SER A 66 13.70 4.54 -10.08
N MET A 67 12.46 4.91 -10.41
CA MET A 67 12.14 5.60 -11.65
C MET A 67 12.72 7.01 -11.71
N ALA A 68 12.71 7.76 -10.60
CA ALA A 68 13.36 9.06 -10.52
C ALA A 68 14.88 8.94 -10.75
N VAL A 69 15.51 7.93 -10.15
CA VAL A 69 16.92 7.63 -10.35
C VAL A 69 17.19 7.25 -11.81
N LEU A 70 16.37 6.37 -12.40
CA LEU A 70 16.48 6.00 -13.82
C LEU A 70 16.34 7.22 -14.74
N THR A 71 15.39 8.11 -14.48
CA THR A 71 15.26 9.35 -15.27
C THR A 71 16.50 10.23 -15.16
N CYS A 72 17.07 10.40 -13.96
CA CYS A 72 18.32 11.14 -13.78
C CYS A 72 19.47 10.49 -14.55
N VAL A 73 19.61 9.16 -14.48
CA VAL A 73 20.64 8.41 -15.22
C VAL A 73 20.48 8.60 -16.72
N VAL A 74 19.26 8.49 -17.25
CA VAL A 74 19.00 8.68 -18.68
C VAL A 74 19.30 10.11 -19.13
N LEU A 75 18.95 11.12 -18.33
CA LEU A 75 19.28 12.52 -18.63
C LEU A 75 20.80 12.76 -18.63
N ILE A 76 21.54 12.17 -17.68
CA ILE A 76 23.01 12.26 -17.63
C ILE A 76 23.62 11.59 -18.86
N VAL A 77 23.15 10.39 -19.23
CA VAL A 77 23.63 9.67 -20.42
C VAL A 77 23.34 10.46 -21.70
N ALA A 78 22.15 11.05 -21.82
CA ALA A 78 21.79 11.90 -22.95
C ALA A 78 22.69 13.14 -23.05
N LEU A 79 22.96 13.81 -21.92
CA LEU A 79 23.85 14.97 -21.85
C LEU A 79 25.29 14.60 -22.27
N VAL A 80 25.82 13.49 -21.77
CA VAL A 80 27.17 13.02 -22.13
C VAL A 80 27.24 12.63 -23.61
N ALA A 81 26.22 11.96 -24.14
CA ALA A 81 26.20 11.53 -25.54
C ALA A 81 26.07 12.70 -26.53
N GLU A 82 25.34 13.75 -26.15
CA GLU A 82 25.31 15.02 -26.89
C GLU A 82 26.69 15.73 -26.85
N TRP A 83 27.31 15.79 -25.66
CA TRP A 83 28.64 16.40 -25.47
C TRP A 83 29.75 15.74 -26.29
N VAL A 84 29.71 14.42 -26.46
CA VAL A 84 30.69 13.66 -27.26
C VAL A 84 30.33 13.66 -28.77
N GLY A 85 29.21 14.28 -29.17
CA GLY A 85 28.78 14.36 -30.57
C GLY A 85 28.27 13.03 -31.14
N LEU A 86 27.94 12.07 -30.27
CA LEU A 86 27.52 10.72 -30.63
C LEU A 86 26.05 10.63 -31.05
N ILE A 87 25.24 11.65 -30.75
CA ILE A 87 23.79 11.67 -30.99
C ILE A 87 23.39 12.89 -31.82
N SER A 88 22.80 12.64 -32.99
CA SER A 88 22.08 13.65 -33.79
C SER A 88 20.80 14.09 -33.07
N VAL A 89 20.27 15.29 -33.37
CA VAL A 89 19.00 15.84 -32.83
C VAL A 89 17.85 14.80 -32.86
N VAL A 90 17.83 13.93 -33.87
CA VAL A 90 16.87 12.82 -34.01
C VAL A 90 17.02 11.75 -32.92
N GLY A 91 18.25 11.43 -32.51
CA GLY A 91 18.50 10.47 -31.43
C GLY A 91 18.14 11.04 -30.05
N GLN A 92 18.32 12.35 -29.82
CA GLN A 92 17.91 13.00 -28.58
C GLN A 92 16.38 13.01 -28.42
N LEU A 93 15.65 13.24 -29.52
CA LEU A 93 14.18 13.11 -29.56
C LEU A 93 13.72 11.69 -29.23
N ASN A 94 14.38 10.66 -29.80
CA ASN A 94 14.05 9.26 -29.51
C ASN A 94 14.28 8.90 -28.03
N VAL A 95 15.39 9.35 -27.43
CA VAL A 95 15.67 9.10 -26.00
C VAL A 95 14.63 9.78 -25.11
N SER A 96 14.29 11.03 -25.38
CA SER A 96 13.25 11.76 -24.65
C SER A 96 11.87 11.09 -24.76
N LEU A 97 11.52 10.63 -25.96
CA LEU A 97 10.27 9.90 -26.19
C LEU A 97 10.22 8.58 -25.40
N VAL A 98 11.32 7.82 -25.37
CA VAL A 98 11.42 6.59 -24.57
C VAL A 98 11.24 6.89 -23.09
N VAL A 99 11.87 7.93 -22.56
CA VAL A 99 11.70 8.35 -21.16
C VAL A 99 10.24 8.64 -20.84
N LEU A 100 9.56 9.43 -21.68
CA LEU A 100 8.14 9.75 -21.50
C LEU A 100 7.25 8.50 -21.57
N LEU A 101 7.51 7.58 -22.50
CA LEU A 101 6.78 6.32 -22.64
C LEU A 101 6.93 5.43 -21.41
N VAL A 102 8.16 5.27 -20.90
CA VAL A 102 8.42 4.51 -19.67
C VAL A 102 7.73 5.17 -18.49
N HIS A 103 7.77 6.50 -18.39
CA HIS A 103 7.08 7.23 -17.31
C HIS A 103 5.56 7.02 -17.34
N PHE A 104 4.96 7.09 -18.54
CA PHE A 104 3.53 6.82 -18.73
C PHE A 104 3.15 5.37 -18.41
N LEU A 105 3.96 4.40 -18.86
CA LEU A 105 3.77 2.98 -18.57
C LEU A 105 3.78 2.72 -17.07
N VAL A 106 4.75 3.29 -16.35
CA VAL A 106 4.83 3.13 -14.90
C VAL A 106 3.66 3.82 -14.19
N LEU A 107 3.30 5.04 -14.59
CA LEU A 107 2.13 5.73 -14.02
C LEU A 107 0.85 4.93 -14.22
N ARG A 108 0.64 4.40 -15.43
CA ARG A 108 -0.52 3.57 -15.75
C ARG A 108 -0.50 2.27 -14.96
N TYR A 109 0.66 1.62 -14.85
CA TYR A 109 0.83 0.39 -14.10
C TYR A 109 0.59 0.60 -12.60
N ALA A 110 1.14 1.67 -12.03
CA ALA A 110 0.91 2.06 -10.64
C ALA A 110 -0.58 2.34 -10.38
N ARG A 111 -1.24 3.13 -11.23
CA ARG A 111 -2.68 3.43 -11.10
C ARG A 111 -3.54 2.17 -11.25
N HIS A 112 -3.18 1.27 -12.16
CA HIS A 112 -3.91 0.02 -12.37
C HIS A 112 -3.79 -0.89 -11.15
N ARG A 113 -2.58 -1.04 -10.59
CA ARG A 113 -2.32 -1.92 -9.43
C ARG A 113 -2.79 -1.32 -8.10
N GLN A 114 -2.99 0.01 -8.04
CA GLN A 114 -3.55 0.69 -6.87
C GLN A 114 -5.05 0.40 -6.66
N ARG A 115 -5.77 -0.11 -7.66
CA ARG A 115 -7.19 -0.51 -7.53
C ARG A 115 -7.31 -1.93 -6.95
N MET A 116 -6.69 -2.17 -5.81
CA MET A 116 -6.79 -3.46 -5.12
C MET A 116 -7.77 -3.39 -3.96
N THR A 117 -8.60 -4.42 -3.84
CA THR A 117 -9.53 -4.59 -2.71
C THR A 117 -8.96 -5.65 -1.76
N LEU A 118 -8.66 -5.27 -0.53
CA LEU A 118 -8.17 -6.18 0.52
C LEU A 118 -9.34 -6.69 1.36
N ASN A 119 -9.43 -8.01 1.58
CA ASN A 119 -10.45 -8.58 2.48
C ASN A 119 -9.88 -8.62 3.90
N LEU A 120 -10.41 -7.76 4.75
CA LEU A 120 -10.08 -7.64 6.16
C LEU A 120 -11.00 -8.57 6.95
N GLN A 121 -10.41 -9.49 7.69
CA GLN A 121 -11.15 -10.40 8.56
C GLN A 121 -11.29 -9.76 9.94
N ALA A 122 -12.46 -9.94 10.55
CA ALA A 122 -12.64 -9.57 11.95
C ALA A 122 -11.83 -10.52 12.83
N VAL A 123 -10.93 -9.96 13.64
CA VAL A 123 -10.32 -10.71 14.74
C VAL A 123 -11.39 -10.77 15.80
N THR A 124 -12.03 -11.93 15.98
CA THR A 124 -12.84 -12.16 17.17
C THR A 124 -11.92 -12.00 18.39
N PRO A 125 -12.11 -10.98 19.24
CA PRO A 125 -11.32 -10.87 20.45
C PRO A 125 -11.67 -12.07 21.32
N ALA A 126 -10.75 -13.01 21.44
CA ALA A 126 -10.86 -14.18 22.31
C ALA A 126 -10.69 -13.82 23.80
N LEU A 127 -11.23 -12.68 24.23
CA LEU A 127 -11.22 -12.24 25.62
C LEU A 127 -12.65 -11.90 26.04
N PRO A 128 -13.34 -12.83 26.71
CA PRO A 128 -14.66 -12.56 27.25
C PRO A 128 -14.47 -11.63 28.44
N ILE A 129 -14.64 -10.33 28.21
CA ILE A 129 -14.70 -9.31 29.26
C ILE A 129 -15.74 -9.70 30.32
N GLU A 130 -16.77 -10.47 29.94
CA GLU A 130 -17.74 -11.07 30.87
C GLU A 130 -17.14 -12.05 31.89
N GLN A 131 -16.09 -12.82 31.55
CA GLN A 131 -15.44 -13.71 32.53
C GLN A 131 -14.59 -12.91 33.52
N LEU A 132 -13.89 -11.87 33.06
CA LEU A 132 -13.12 -10.98 33.95
C LEU A 132 -14.04 -10.21 34.91
N ALA A 133 -15.19 -9.72 34.43
CA ALA A 133 -16.20 -9.09 35.28
C ALA A 133 -16.78 -10.07 36.32
N ARG A 134 -17.05 -11.32 35.92
CA ARG A 134 -17.57 -12.36 36.83
C ARG A 134 -16.54 -12.72 37.91
N ILE A 135 -15.25 -12.84 37.56
CA ILE A 135 -14.17 -13.14 38.51
C ILE A 135 -13.91 -11.97 39.47
N ALA A 136 -14.01 -10.73 38.99
CA ALA A 136 -13.89 -9.53 39.82
C ALA A 136 -15.05 -9.40 40.82
N CYS A 137 -16.29 -9.63 40.38
CA CYS A 137 -17.47 -9.65 41.26
C CYS A 137 -17.39 -10.76 42.31
N THR A 138 -16.87 -11.95 41.98
CA THR A 138 -16.74 -13.04 42.97
C THR A 138 -15.67 -12.77 44.04
N ARG A 139 -14.64 -11.95 43.74
CA ARG A 139 -13.59 -11.63 44.73
C ARG A 139 -13.95 -10.46 45.65
N LEU A 140 -14.77 -9.51 45.21
CA LEU A 140 -15.17 -8.35 46.02
C LEU A 140 -16.31 -8.67 47.02
N GLY A 141 -17.03 -9.78 46.84
CA GLY A 141 -18.06 -10.23 47.80
C GLY A 141 -17.54 -11.10 48.95
N GLN A 142 -16.22 -11.31 49.05
CA GLN A 142 -15.58 -12.19 50.05
C GLN A 142 -14.67 -11.45 51.05
N GLN A 143 -14.69 -10.12 51.09
CA GLN A 143 -14.12 -9.30 52.17
C GLN A 143 -15.22 -8.76 53.06
#